data_AF-A0A149TJ36-F1
#
_entry.id   AF-A0A149TJ36-F1
#
_cell.length_a   1.000
_cell.length_b   1.000
_cell.length_c   1.000
_cell.angle_alpha   90.00
_cell.angle_beta   90.00
_cell.angle_gamma   90.00
#
_symmetry.space_group_name_H-M   'P 1'
#
loop_
_entity.id
_entity.type
_entity.pdbx_description
1 polymer ?
#
loop_
_entity_poly.entity_id
_entity_poly.type
_entity_poly.pdbx_seq_one_letter_code
_entity_poly.pdbx_strand_id
1 'polypeptide(L)'
;MTIRTNPSLGPSLDTVLAPGDAWFDVAGNVSPLYGDVAFDGSGYKRVWVTSAAALTAGAKVAIDDSGNASGSDSGTYTTPNAVPPGGSFWAKAPAI
;
A
#
# COMPACT_ATOMS: atom_id res chain seq x y z
N MET A 1 -8.28 -11.87 13.86
CA MET A 1 -7.55 -10.94 12.99
C MET A 1 -6.11 -11.42 12.91
N THR A 2 -5.74 -12.11 11.82
CA THR A 2 -4.40 -12.68 11.67
C THR A 2 -3.46 -11.58 11.19
N ILE A 3 -2.67 -11.03 12.11
CA ILE A 3 -1.57 -10.11 11.79
C ILE A 3 -0.49 -10.93 11.09
N ARG A 4 -0.29 -10.73 9.78
CA ARG A 4 0.78 -11.38 9.04
C ARG A 4 2.05 -10.54 9.15
N THR A 5 2.97 -10.96 10.02
CA THR A 5 4.29 -10.35 10.20
C THR A 5 5.39 -10.96 9.31
N ASN A 6 5.06 -11.89 8.39
CA ASN A 6 6.06 -12.57 7.58
C ASN A 6 5.88 -12.31 6.07
N PRO A 7 6.82 -11.60 5.40
CA PRO A 7 6.77 -11.31 3.96
C PRO A 7 7.09 -12.51 3.05
N SER A 8 7.10 -13.75 3.58
CA SER A 8 7.77 -14.90 2.94
C SER A 8 7.14 -15.43 1.66
N LEU A 9 6.09 -14.82 1.12
CA LEU A 9 5.44 -15.26 -0.12
C LEU A 9 5.05 -14.11 -1.08
N GLY A 10 5.37 -12.85 -0.74
CA GLY A 10 4.96 -11.67 -1.50
C GLY A 10 6.11 -10.76 -1.95
N PRO A 11 5.89 -9.88 -2.95
CA PRO A 11 6.81 -8.80 -3.29
C PRO A 11 7.13 -7.87 -2.10
N SER A 12 8.14 -7.02 -2.24
CA SER A 12 8.51 -6.03 -1.22
C SER A 12 7.33 -5.14 -0.85
N LEU A 13 7.24 -4.68 0.42
CA LEU A 13 6.26 -3.68 0.85
C LEU A 13 6.43 -2.33 0.16
N ASP A 14 7.56 -2.08 -0.50
CA ASP A 14 7.75 -0.87 -1.32
C ASP A 14 7.29 -1.07 -2.78
N THR A 15 6.86 -2.27 -3.14
CA THR A 15 6.41 -2.59 -4.49
C THR A 15 5.12 -1.85 -4.83
N VAL A 16 5.09 -1.31 -6.05
CA VAL A 16 3.89 -0.80 -6.68
C VAL A 16 3.44 -1.81 -7.72
N LEU A 17 2.19 -2.24 -7.63
CA LEU A 17 1.55 -3.09 -8.62
C LEU A 17 0.85 -2.21 -9.66
N ALA A 18 1.04 -2.55 -10.94
CA ALA A 18 0.34 -1.86 -12.01
C ALA A 18 -1.15 -2.26 -12.03
N PRO A 19 -2.02 -1.51 -12.72
CA PRO A 19 -3.41 -1.88 -12.86
C PRO A 19 -3.56 -3.30 -13.45
N GLY A 20 -4.26 -4.17 -12.72
CA GLY A 20 -4.48 -5.57 -13.13
C GLY A 20 -3.42 -6.55 -12.66
N ASP A 21 -2.30 -6.09 -12.08
CA ASP A 21 -1.38 -6.95 -11.37
C ASP A 21 -1.96 -7.36 -10.02
N ALA A 22 -1.59 -8.56 -9.56
CA ALA A 22 -2.05 -9.10 -8.28
C ALA A 22 -0.87 -9.51 -7.41
N TRP A 23 -1.00 -9.21 -6.13
CA TRP A 23 -0.16 -9.79 -5.09
C TRP A 23 -0.77 -11.14 -4.70
N PHE A 24 0.03 -12.20 -4.73
CA PHE A 24 -0.39 -13.52 -4.28
C PHE A 24 0.31 -13.86 -2.98
N ASP A 25 -0.43 -14.05 -1.89
CA ASP A 25 0.16 -14.44 -0.60
C ASP A 25 0.40 -15.95 -0.51
N VAL A 26 -0.45 -16.75 -1.15
CA VAL A 26 -0.38 -18.21 -1.26
C VAL A 26 -0.98 -18.54 -2.62
N ALA A 27 -0.51 -19.61 -3.27
CA ALA A 27 -0.99 -20.03 -4.59
C ALA A 27 -2.53 -20.04 -4.66
N GLY A 28 -3.09 -19.14 -5.47
CA GLY A 28 -4.53 -19.04 -5.73
C GLY A 28 -5.29 -17.93 -4.98
N ASN A 29 -4.70 -17.25 -3.99
CA ASN A 29 -5.36 -16.17 -3.25
C ASN A 29 -4.70 -14.81 -3.51
N VAL A 30 -5.50 -13.85 -4.01
CA VAL A 30 -5.09 -12.45 -4.12
C VAL A 30 -5.11 -11.82 -2.74
N SER A 31 -3.95 -11.34 -2.28
CA SER A 31 -3.77 -10.63 -1.01
C SER A 31 -2.49 -9.81 -1.11
N PRO A 32 -2.46 -8.55 -0.66
CA PRO A 32 -3.47 -7.89 0.18
C PRO A 32 -4.77 -7.46 -0.53
N LEU A 33 -5.84 -7.34 0.26
CA LEU A 33 -7.10 -6.69 -0.09
C LEU A 33 -7.06 -5.20 0.29
N TYR A 34 -7.91 -4.39 -0.33
CA TYR A 34 -7.99 -2.96 -0.01
C TYR A 34 -8.27 -2.74 1.48
N GLY A 35 -7.50 -1.84 2.10
CA GLY A 35 -7.59 -1.53 3.52
C GLY A 35 -6.81 -2.49 4.42
N ASP A 36 -6.15 -3.52 3.89
CA ASP A 36 -5.29 -4.40 4.68
C ASP A 36 -4.17 -3.60 5.35
N VAL A 37 -3.79 -4.03 6.55
CA VAL A 37 -2.78 -3.37 7.38
C VAL A 37 -1.60 -4.31 7.61
N ALA A 38 -0.39 -3.79 7.38
CA ALA A 38 0.88 -4.45 7.70
C ALA A 38 1.75 -3.55 8.57
N PHE A 39 2.75 -4.13 9.22
CA PHE A 39 3.80 -3.39 9.92
C PHE A 39 5.14 -3.79 9.31
N ASP A 40 5.99 -2.83 8.95
CA ASP A 40 7.32 -3.12 8.44
C ASP A 40 8.31 -3.43 9.59
N GLY A 41 9.49 -3.94 9.23
CA GLY A 41 10.53 -4.31 10.21
C GLY A 41 11.08 -3.14 11.02
N SER A 42 10.72 -1.90 10.67
CA SER A 42 11.06 -0.68 11.42
C SER A 42 9.89 -0.16 12.26
N GLY A 43 8.79 -0.91 12.36
CA GLY A 43 7.63 -0.57 13.19
C GLY A 43 6.65 0.41 12.54
N TYR A 44 6.81 0.77 11.27
CA TYR A 44 5.85 1.64 10.59
C TYR A 44 4.62 0.86 10.18
N LYS A 45 3.44 1.41 10.49
CA LYS A 45 2.17 0.94 9.95
C LYS A 45 2.12 1.22 8.45
N ARG A 46 1.65 0.24 7.68
CA ARG A 46 1.38 0.34 6.24
C ARG A 46 -0.05 -0.09 5.93
N VAL A 47 -0.67 0.55 4.95
CA VAL A 47 -2.05 0.25 4.51
C VAL A 47 -2.05 -0.01 3.00
N TRP A 48 -2.68 -1.10 2.57
CA TRP A 48 -2.83 -1.42 1.15
C TRP A 48 -3.93 -0.58 0.52
N VAL A 49 -3.57 0.12 -0.57
CA VAL A 49 -4.43 1.10 -1.23
C VAL A 49 -4.25 1.08 -2.74
N THR A 50 -5.21 1.65 -3.46
CA THR A 50 -5.12 1.93 -4.90
C THR A 50 -5.22 3.43 -5.13
N SER A 51 -4.47 3.99 -6.07
CA SER A 51 -4.69 5.38 -6.50
C SER A 51 -5.33 5.44 -7.88
N ALA A 52 -6.36 6.26 -8.04
CA ALA A 52 -6.94 6.53 -9.36
C ALA A 52 -6.07 7.46 -10.22
N ALA A 53 -5.15 8.20 -9.60
CA ALA A 53 -4.28 9.18 -10.26
C ALA A 53 -2.81 8.78 -10.12
N ALA A 54 -1.96 9.40 -10.94
CA ALA A 54 -0.52 9.26 -10.80
C ALA A 54 -0.04 9.95 -9.53
N LEU A 55 0.86 9.31 -8.78
CA LEU A 55 1.50 9.86 -7.59
C LEU A 55 3.03 9.82 -7.75
N THR A 56 3.70 10.86 -7.27
CA THR A 56 5.17 10.86 -7.19
C THR A 56 5.65 10.06 -5.99
N ALA A 57 6.90 9.60 -6.01
CA ALA A 57 7.51 8.93 -4.87
C ALA A 57 7.59 9.89 -3.66
N GLY A 58 7.22 9.42 -2.47
CA GLY A 58 7.20 10.23 -1.25
C GLY A 58 6.03 11.20 -1.17
N ALA A 59 5.09 11.19 -2.13
CA ALA A 59 3.91 12.03 -2.08
C ALA A 59 3.09 11.72 -0.83
N LYS A 60 2.60 12.77 -0.15
CA LYS A 60 1.62 12.61 0.91
C LYS A 60 0.26 12.27 0.31
N VAL A 61 -0.45 11.35 0.94
CA VAL A 61 -1.74 10.88 0.49
C VAL A 61 -2.77 10.85 1.61
N ALA A 62 -4.00 11.20 1.25
CA ALA A 62 -5.19 10.88 2.02
C ALA A 62 -5.75 9.55 1.52
N ILE A 63 -6.26 8.74 2.44
CA ILE A 63 -6.90 7.45 2.14
C ILE A 63 -8.36 7.60 2.53
N ASP A 64 -9.27 7.34 1.59
CA ASP A 64 -10.71 7.33 1.86
C ASP A 64 -11.18 6.01 2.49
N ASP A 65 -12.45 5.95 2.91
CA ASP A 65 -13.05 4.76 3.53
C ASP A 65 -13.12 3.55 2.58
N SER A 66 -12.92 3.76 1.27
CA SER A 66 -12.86 2.71 0.26
C SER A 66 -11.44 2.21 0.00
N GLY A 67 -10.43 2.75 0.69
CA GLY A 67 -9.03 2.39 0.50
C GLY A 67 -8.39 3.04 -0.73
N ASN A 68 -8.98 4.09 -1.30
CA ASN A 68 -8.36 4.83 -2.39
C ASN A 68 -7.41 5.90 -1.84
N ALA A 69 -6.20 5.94 -2.39
CA ALA A 69 -5.22 6.96 -2.12
C ALA A 69 -5.34 8.12 -3.13
N SER A 70 -5.36 9.34 -2.60
CA SER A 70 -5.30 10.57 -3.38
C SER A 70 -4.20 11.48 -2.85
N GLY A 71 -3.50 12.19 -3.74
CA GLY A 71 -2.48 13.16 -3.35
C GLY A 71 -3.08 14.25 -2.47
N SER A 72 -2.44 14.52 -1.33
CA SER A 72 -2.92 15.49 -0.36
C SER A 72 -1.79 16.02 0.51
N ASP A 73 -1.61 17.34 0.55
CA ASP A 73 -0.57 17.98 1.37
C ASP A 73 -0.77 17.78 2.88
N SER A 74 -2.03 17.57 3.30
CA SER A 74 -2.43 17.25 4.66
C SER A 74 -2.54 15.73 4.92
N GLY A 75 -2.27 14.90 3.91
CA GLY A 75 -2.25 13.45 4.03
C GLY A 75 -1.25 12.96 5.07
N THR A 76 -1.65 11.94 5.83
CA THR A 76 -0.82 11.35 6.90
C THR A 76 0.02 10.17 6.43
N TYR A 77 -0.29 9.59 5.27
CA TYR A 77 0.46 8.50 4.68
C TYR A 77 1.33 8.99 3.53
N THR A 78 2.37 8.23 3.18
CA THR A 78 3.23 8.52 2.03
C THR A 78 3.33 7.34 1.07
N THR A 79 3.56 7.64 -0.20
CA THR A 79 3.90 6.64 -1.20
C THR A 79 5.38 6.25 -1.07
N PRO A 80 5.74 4.96 -1.05
CA PRO A 80 7.14 4.55 -1.01
C PRO A 80 7.83 4.77 -2.37
N ASN A 81 7.09 4.66 -3.47
CA ASN A 81 7.56 4.77 -4.85
C ASN A 81 6.54 5.53 -5.71
N ALA A 82 6.92 5.88 -6.94
CA ALA A 82 6.00 6.49 -7.89
C ALA A 82 4.90 5.50 -8.29
N VAL A 83 3.66 5.97 -8.32
CA VAL A 83 2.46 5.15 -8.57
C VAL A 83 1.80 5.60 -9.87
N PRO A 84 1.59 4.71 -10.85
CA PRO A 84 0.80 5.05 -12.03
C PRO A 84 -0.70 5.13 -11.69
N PRO A 85 -1.53 5.78 -12.52
CA PRO A 85 -2.99 5.74 -12.36
C PRO A 85 -3.50 4.29 -12.33
N GLY A 86 -4.34 3.98 -11.35
CA GLY A 86 -4.87 2.64 -11.08
C GLY A 86 -3.89 1.69 -10.36
N GLY A 87 -2.70 2.17 -9.97
CA GLY A 87 -1.70 1.35 -9.30
C GLY A 87 -2.03 1.12 -7.83
N SER A 88 -1.65 -0.05 -7.32
CA SER A 88 -1.82 -0.45 -5.92
C SER A 88 -0.49 -0.55 -5.19
N PHE A 89 -0.46 -0.13 -3.92
CA PHE A 89 0.76 -0.06 -3.13
C PHE A 89 0.47 -0.04 -1.62
N TRP A 90 1.52 -0.23 -0.82
CA TRP A 90 1.46 -0.04 0.63
C TRP A 90 1.81 1.40 1.01
N ALA A 91 0.79 2.19 1.35
CA ALA A 91 0.98 3.54 1.86
C ALA A 91 1.55 3.49 3.29
N LYS A 92 2.61 4.26 3.55
CA LYS A 92 3.36 4.22 4.80
C LYS A 92 2.90 5.33 5.75
N ALA A 93 2.53 4.97 6.97
CA ALA A 93 2.22 5.94 8.03
C ALA A 93 3.52 6.55 8.62
N PRO A 94 3.45 7.64 9.39
CA PRO A 94 4.59 8.15 10.15
C PRO A 94 5.01 7.12 11.21
N ALA A 95 6.25 7.24 11.71
CA ALA A 95 6.68 6.43 12.84
C ALA A 95 5.80 6.73 14.06
N ILE A 96 5.45 5.69 14.81
CA ILE A 96 4.87 5.80 16.15
C ILE A 96 5.99 5.87 17.18
#